data_AF-A0AA37M9B9-F1
#
_entry.id   AF-A0AA37M9B9-F1
#
_cell.length_a   1.000
_cell.length_b   1.000
_cell.length_c   1.000
_cell.angle_alpha   90.00
_cell.angle_beta   90.00
_cell.angle_gamma   90.00
#
_symmetry.space_group_name_H-M   'P 1'
#
loop_
_entity.id
_entity.type
_entity.pdbx_description
1 polymer ?
#
loop_
_entity_poly.entity_id
_entity_poly.type
_entity_poly.pdbx_seq_one_letter_code
_entity_poly.pdbx_strand_id
1 'polypeptide(L)'
;MRAVLPLILCLAGPALAQPATAKKTPPVIGCASLANYRLLMRQTGDAAAAAALLADPKADHLGCGAITPESVTGISDHVALDGQAYDCLGLQGTGVCQWVTAGALGPAAPRKGEAAKVPKEKGRP
;
A
#
# COMPACT_ATOMS: atom_id res chain seq x y z
N MET A 1 20.26 61.08 34.28
CA MET A 1 20.45 59.94 35.20
C MET A 1 19.46 58.84 34.81
N ARG A 2 19.97 57.64 34.49
CA ARG A 2 19.40 56.27 34.63
C ARG A 2 17.89 56.05 34.42
N ALA A 3 17.45 55.35 33.36
CA ALA A 3 17.21 53.88 33.25
C ALA A 3 15.70 53.56 33.53
N VAL A 4 14.99 52.55 33.00
CA VAL A 4 15.27 51.14 32.65
C VAL A 4 14.20 50.65 31.64
N LEU A 5 14.61 49.77 30.72
CA LEU A 5 13.81 49.02 29.74
C LEU A 5 13.18 47.75 30.38
N PRO A 6 11.93 47.33 30.10
CA PRO A 6 11.53 45.95 30.32
C PRO A 6 11.59 45.15 29.01
N LEU A 7 12.48 44.17 29.03
CA LEU A 7 12.64 43.09 28.07
C LEU A 7 11.47 42.11 28.24
N ILE A 8 10.56 42.01 27.27
CA ILE A 8 9.51 41.00 27.25
C ILE A 8 10.11 39.69 26.73
N LEU A 9 10.25 38.73 27.63
CA LEU A 9 10.75 37.38 27.40
C LEU A 9 9.62 36.51 26.83
N CYS A 10 9.60 36.28 25.53
CA CYS A 10 8.74 35.28 24.91
C CYS A 10 9.26 33.87 25.28
N LEU A 11 8.55 33.16 26.15
CA LEU A 11 8.79 31.74 26.41
C LEU A 11 8.41 30.93 25.16
N ALA A 12 9.41 30.48 24.42
CA ALA A 12 9.26 29.44 23.40
C ALA A 12 9.22 28.07 24.11
N GLY A 13 8.02 27.53 24.32
CA GLY A 13 7.84 26.14 24.74
C GLY A 13 8.13 25.18 23.57
N PRO A 14 8.75 24.01 23.79
CA PRO A 14 8.98 23.03 22.75
C PRO A 14 7.64 22.38 22.37
N ALA A 15 7.19 22.62 21.14
CA ALA A 15 6.11 21.84 20.54
C ALA A 15 6.60 20.39 20.38
N LEU A 16 6.09 19.50 21.22
CA LEU A 16 6.22 18.06 21.05
C LEU A 16 5.59 17.70 19.70
N ALA A 17 6.44 17.34 18.73
CA ALA A 17 6.02 16.80 17.45
C ALA A 17 5.23 15.50 17.71
N GLN A 18 3.92 15.53 17.40
CA GLN A 18 3.10 14.32 17.42
C GLN A 18 3.61 13.37 16.32
N PRO A 19 3.74 12.07 16.60
CA PRO A 19 4.14 11.10 15.58
C PRO A 19 3.07 11.09 14.48
N ALA A 20 3.49 11.41 13.25
CA ALA A 20 2.63 11.31 12.09
C ALA A 20 2.15 9.87 11.94
N THR A 21 0.84 9.65 12.05
CA THR A 21 0.22 8.37 11.74
C THR A 21 0.50 8.05 10.27
N ALA A 22 1.36 7.06 10.04
CA ALA A 22 1.61 6.56 8.70
C ALA A 22 0.27 6.14 8.08
N LYS A 23 -0.13 6.78 6.96
CA LYS A 23 -1.33 6.39 6.23
C LYS A 23 -1.16 4.94 5.78
N LYS A 24 -2.01 4.05 6.29
CA LYS A 24 -2.02 2.64 5.88
C LYS A 24 -2.45 2.57 4.41
N THR A 25 -1.66 1.90 3.58
CA THR A 25 -2.00 1.66 2.17
C THR A 25 -3.30 0.84 2.12
N PRO A 26 -4.30 1.24 1.32
CA PRO A 26 -5.55 0.50 1.24
C PRO A 26 -5.32 -0.91 0.65
N PRO A 27 -6.16 -1.90 1.03
CA PRO A 27 -6.13 -3.20 0.39
C PRO A 27 -6.36 -3.11 -1.12
N VAL A 28 -5.74 -4.02 -1.86
CA VAL A 28 -5.93 -4.15 -3.31
C VAL A 28 -6.70 -5.43 -3.62
N ILE A 29 -7.58 -5.40 -4.61
CA ILE A 29 -8.26 -6.62 -5.06
C ILE A 29 -7.35 -7.38 -6.01
N GLY A 30 -7.14 -8.67 -5.76
CA GLY A 30 -6.44 -9.55 -6.69
C GLY A 30 -7.01 -10.96 -6.70
N CYS A 31 -6.64 -11.74 -7.70
CA CYS A 31 -7.14 -13.10 -7.91
C CYS A 31 -6.02 -14.07 -8.27
N ALA A 32 -6.14 -15.33 -7.85
CA ALA A 32 -5.17 -16.38 -8.20
C ALA A 32 -5.11 -16.63 -9.72
N SER A 33 -6.21 -16.37 -10.44
CA SER A 33 -6.33 -16.47 -11.89
C SER A 33 -6.43 -15.07 -12.52
N LEU A 34 -5.53 -14.76 -13.46
CA LEU A 34 -5.59 -13.52 -14.22
C LEU A 34 -6.89 -13.40 -15.03
N ALA A 35 -7.38 -14.52 -15.58
CA ALA A 35 -8.65 -14.51 -16.31
C ALA A 35 -9.82 -14.12 -15.41
N ASN A 36 -9.84 -14.62 -14.17
CA ASN A 36 -10.87 -14.29 -13.19
C ASN A 36 -10.76 -12.83 -12.74
N TYR A 37 -9.54 -12.31 -12.53
CA TYR A 37 -9.33 -10.90 -12.26
C TYR A 37 -9.90 -10.01 -13.37
N ARG A 38 -9.56 -10.32 -14.63
CA ARG A 38 -10.05 -9.55 -15.78
C ARG A 38 -11.57 -9.66 -15.93
N LEU A 39 -12.17 -10.81 -15.63
CA LEU A 39 -13.62 -10.97 -15.65
C LEU A 39 -14.29 -10.11 -14.57
N LEU A 40 -13.81 -10.20 -13.33
CA LEU A 40 -14.33 -9.42 -12.21
C LEU A 40 -14.27 -7.92 -12.50
N MET A 41 -13.11 -7.40 -12.90
CA MET A 41 -12.95 -5.98 -13.19
C MET A 41 -13.85 -5.51 -14.35
N ARG A 42 -14.08 -6.35 -15.37
CA ARG A 42 -15.03 -6.02 -16.46
C ARG A 42 -16.49 -5.99 -15.99
N GLN A 43 -16.86 -6.88 -15.07
CA GLN A 43 -18.23 -6.97 -14.55
C GLN A 43 -18.54 -5.82 -13.59
N THR A 44 -17.57 -5.43 -12.76
CA THR A 44 -17.78 -4.42 -11.71
C THR A 44 -17.39 -3.00 -12.14
N GLY A 45 -16.55 -2.87 -13.18
CA GLY A 45 -16.09 -1.58 -13.72
C GLY A 45 -14.94 -0.94 -12.93
N ASP A 46 -14.93 -1.08 -11.60
CA ASP A 46 -13.85 -0.58 -10.75
C ASP A 46 -13.57 -1.46 -9.52
N ALA A 47 -12.51 -1.11 -8.79
CA ALA A 47 -12.04 -1.83 -7.62
C ALA A 47 -12.94 -1.69 -6.38
N ALA A 48 -13.69 -0.59 -6.24
CA ALA A 48 -14.59 -0.37 -5.12
C ALA A 48 -15.85 -1.23 -5.28
N ALA A 49 -16.42 -1.28 -6.49
CA ALA A 49 -17.51 -2.18 -6.84
C ALA A 49 -17.08 -3.65 -6.75
N ALA A 50 -15.85 -3.98 -7.13
CA ALA A 50 -15.29 -5.32 -6.92
C ALA A 50 -15.18 -5.67 -5.44
N ALA A 51 -14.68 -4.76 -4.61
CA ALA A 51 -14.61 -4.98 -3.17
C ALA A 51 -16.00 -5.17 -2.54
N ALA A 52 -17.01 -4.41 -3.00
CA ALA A 52 -18.39 -4.55 -2.54
C ALA A 52 -18.97 -5.93 -2.93
N LEU A 53 -18.74 -6.39 -4.16
CA LEU A 53 -19.17 -7.72 -4.59
C LEU A 53 -18.48 -8.83 -3.78
N LEU A 54 -17.18 -8.70 -3.51
CA LEU A 54 -16.42 -9.68 -2.73
C LEU A 54 -16.76 -9.67 -1.24
N ALA A 55 -17.45 -8.64 -0.73
CA ALA A 55 -17.95 -8.61 0.63
C ALA A 55 -19.27 -9.38 0.82
N ASP A 56 -19.97 -9.74 -0.28
CA ASP A 56 -21.18 -10.56 -0.21
C ASP A 56 -20.80 -12.03 -0.02
N PRO A 57 -21.13 -12.67 1.13
CA PRO A 57 -20.78 -14.07 1.39
C PRO A 57 -21.48 -15.07 0.45
N LYS A 58 -22.46 -14.63 -0.35
CA LYS A 58 -23.15 -15.45 -1.35
C LYS A 58 -22.56 -15.31 -2.75
N ALA A 59 -21.63 -14.38 -2.97
CA ALA A 59 -21.03 -14.18 -4.27
C ALA A 59 -20.02 -15.29 -4.59
N ASP A 60 -19.95 -15.67 -5.86
CA ASP A 60 -18.83 -16.48 -6.34
C ASP A 60 -17.60 -15.58 -6.45
N HIS A 61 -16.66 -15.76 -5.52
CA HIS A 61 -15.46 -14.94 -5.46
C HIS A 61 -14.41 -15.33 -6.50
N LEU A 62 -14.55 -16.46 -7.22
CA LEU A 62 -13.64 -16.88 -8.30
C LEU A 62 -12.15 -16.94 -7.88
N GLY A 63 -11.86 -17.12 -6.59
CA GLY A 63 -10.50 -17.04 -6.05
C GLY A 63 -9.91 -15.63 -6.00
N CYS A 64 -10.76 -14.61 -6.04
CA CYS A 64 -10.44 -13.20 -5.83
C CYS A 64 -10.65 -12.80 -4.38
N GLY A 65 -9.88 -11.81 -3.91
CA GLY A 65 -10.00 -11.29 -2.55
C GLY A 65 -9.24 -9.98 -2.35
N ALA A 66 -9.44 -9.39 -1.18
CA ALA A 66 -8.65 -8.25 -0.74
C ALA A 66 -7.26 -8.72 -0.27
N ILE A 67 -6.23 -8.06 -0.79
CA ILE A 67 -4.83 -8.28 -0.46
C ILE A 67 -4.35 -7.10 0.36
N THR A 68 -3.85 -7.42 1.55
CA THR A 68 -3.23 -6.46 2.46
C THR A 68 -1.79 -6.21 1.98
N PRO A 69 -1.38 -4.96 1.66
CA PRO A 69 -0.05 -4.69 1.09
C PRO A 69 1.12 -5.25 1.91
N GLU A 70 0.97 -5.32 3.22
CA GLU A 70 1.96 -5.84 4.16
C GLU A 70 2.19 -7.36 4.04
N SER A 71 1.27 -8.11 3.42
CA SER A 71 1.43 -9.55 3.16
C SER A 71 2.15 -9.85 1.85
N VAL A 72 2.44 -8.84 1.03
CA VAL A 72 3.09 -8.99 -0.27
C VAL A 72 4.61 -9.16 -0.08
N THR A 73 5.18 -10.21 -0.67
CA THR A 73 6.62 -10.49 -0.66
C THR A 73 7.36 -9.91 -1.87
N GLY A 74 6.61 -9.57 -2.93
CA GLY A 74 7.12 -8.94 -4.14
C GLY A 74 6.26 -9.27 -5.36
N ILE A 75 6.73 -8.86 -6.53
CA ILE A 75 6.15 -9.24 -7.82
C ILE A 75 6.80 -10.55 -8.27
N SER A 76 5.99 -11.60 -8.40
CA SER A 76 6.41 -12.94 -8.84
C SER A 76 6.44 -13.05 -10.36
N ASP A 77 5.54 -12.36 -11.06
CA ASP A 77 5.42 -12.37 -12.51
C ASP A 77 4.77 -11.06 -13.02
N HIS A 78 4.90 -10.79 -14.31
CA HIS A 78 4.36 -9.61 -14.98
C HIS A 78 3.89 -9.97 -16.39
N VAL A 79 2.71 -9.49 -16.80
CA VAL A 79 2.23 -9.68 -18.17
C VAL A 79 1.50 -8.45 -18.70
N ALA A 80 1.64 -8.19 -19.98
CA ALA A 80 0.84 -7.19 -20.69
C ALA A 80 -0.11 -7.88 -21.68
N LEU A 81 -1.41 -7.60 -21.58
CA LEU A 81 -2.47 -8.16 -22.43
C LEU A 81 -3.42 -7.03 -22.84
N ASP A 82 -3.70 -6.92 -24.13
CA ASP A 82 -4.67 -5.95 -24.67
C ASP A 82 -4.41 -4.50 -24.23
N GLY A 83 -3.12 -4.12 -24.15
CA GLY A 83 -2.70 -2.77 -23.73
C GLY A 83 -2.79 -2.51 -22.22
N GLN A 84 -3.14 -3.52 -21.41
CA GLN A 84 -3.15 -3.45 -19.95
C GLN A 84 -2.06 -4.33 -19.36
N ALA A 85 -1.34 -3.78 -18.38
CA ALA A 85 -0.29 -4.49 -17.66
C ALA A 85 -0.82 -5.03 -16.32
N TYR A 86 -0.32 -6.21 -15.95
CA TYR A 86 -0.71 -6.92 -14.73
C TYR A 86 0.53 -7.45 -14.01
N ASP A 87 0.49 -7.37 -12.69
CA ASP A 87 1.51 -7.94 -11.81
C ASP A 87 0.91 -9.12 -11.03
N CYS A 88 1.66 -10.20 -10.89
CA CYS A 88 1.32 -11.28 -9.97
C CYS A 88 2.05 -11.06 -8.63
N LEU A 89 1.29 -10.73 -7.59
CA LEU A 89 1.82 -10.45 -6.26
C LEU A 89 2.06 -11.75 -5.49
N GLY A 90 3.31 -12.07 -5.17
CA GLY A 90 3.63 -13.16 -4.27
C GLY A 90 3.22 -12.79 -2.85
N LEU A 91 2.54 -13.70 -2.14
CA LEU A 91 2.07 -13.47 -0.77
C LEU A 91 2.83 -14.33 0.25
N GLN A 92 2.97 -13.83 1.47
CA GLN A 92 3.54 -14.58 2.58
C GLN A 92 2.67 -15.80 2.88
N GLY A 93 3.31 -16.96 3.07
CA GLY A 93 2.61 -18.20 3.46
C GLY A 93 1.80 -18.88 2.36
N THR A 94 1.85 -18.39 1.11
CA THR A 94 1.20 -19.04 -0.03
C THR A 94 2.20 -19.39 -1.13
N GLY A 95 1.96 -20.48 -1.85
CA GLY A 95 2.70 -20.84 -3.08
C GLY A 95 2.08 -20.27 -4.35
N VAL A 96 1.01 -19.48 -4.22
CA VAL A 96 0.20 -18.96 -5.34
C VAL A 96 0.17 -17.44 -5.26
N CYS A 97 0.65 -16.78 -6.32
CA CYS A 97 0.59 -15.33 -6.44
C CYS A 97 -0.81 -14.85 -6.83
N GLN A 98 -1.10 -13.57 -6.61
CA GLN A 98 -2.39 -12.96 -6.91
C GLN A 98 -2.24 -11.87 -7.97
N TRP A 99 -2.97 -11.99 -9.06
CA TRP A 99 -2.95 -11.04 -10.16
C TRP A 99 -3.73 -9.77 -9.84
N VAL A 100 -3.11 -8.63 -10.16
CA VAL A 100 -3.67 -7.27 -10.03
C VAL A 100 -3.28 -6.45 -11.26
N THR A 101 -3.93 -5.32 -11.51
CA THR A 101 -3.41 -4.30 -12.44
C THR A 101 -2.03 -3.83 -11.97
N ALA A 102 -1.09 -3.71 -12.90
CA ALA A 102 0.27 -3.31 -12.57
C ALA A 102 0.30 -1.96 -11.85
N GLY A 103 1.10 -1.86 -10.78
CA GLY A 103 1.17 -0.67 -9.93
C GLY A 103 0.01 -0.49 -8.95
N ALA A 104 -0.88 -1.48 -8.77
CA ALA A 104 -2.01 -1.40 -7.82
C ALA A 104 -1.59 -1.10 -6.37
N LEU A 105 -0.40 -1.55 -5.94
CA LEU A 105 0.15 -1.26 -4.61
C LEU A 105 0.69 0.18 -4.47
N GLY A 106 0.70 0.95 -5.55
CA GLY A 106 1.28 2.29 -5.59
C GLY A 106 2.81 2.29 -5.44
N PRO A 107 3.42 3.46 -5.17
CA PRO A 107 4.88 3.61 -5.09
C PRO A 107 5.52 2.89 -3.91
N ALA A 108 4.73 2.42 -2.93
CA ALA A 108 5.20 1.68 -1.77
C ALA A 108 5.34 0.16 -2.02
N ALA A 109 5.08 -0.32 -3.24
CA ALA A 109 5.17 -1.72 -3.58
C ALA A 109 6.60 -2.26 -3.34
N PRO A 110 6.77 -3.40 -2.65
CA PRO A 110 8.08 -4.04 -2.52
C PRO A 110 8.57 -4.47 -3.91
N ARG A 111 9.60 -3.80 -4.41
CA ARG A 111 10.28 -4.18 -5.65
C ARG A 111 11.28 -5.28 -5.35
N LYS A 112 11.36 -6.28 -6.23
CA LYS A 112 12.35 -7.36 -6.11
C LYS A 112 13.76 -6.74 -6.18
N GLY A 113 14.47 -6.71 -5.05
CA GLY A 113 15.85 -6.21 -4.94
C GLY A 113 16.03 -4.91 -4.15
N GLU A 114 14.97 -4.22 -3.69
CA GLU A 114 15.13 -3.03 -2.85
C GLU A 114 15.24 -3.45 -1.38
N ALA A 115 16.48 -3.66 -0.91
CA ALA A 115 16.75 -3.84 0.51
C ALA A 115 16.23 -2.61 1.26
N ALA A 116 15.37 -2.83 2.27
CA ALA A 116 14.85 -1.77 3.13
C ALA A 116 16.02 -0.90 3.61
N LYS A 117 16.03 0.38 3.19
CA LYS A 117 17.00 1.34 3.74
C LYS A 117 16.66 1.56 5.20
N VAL A 118 17.30 0.79 6.08
CA VAL A 118 17.33 1.09 7.51
C VAL A 118 17.94 2.49 7.65
N PRO A 119 17.22 3.47 8.19
CA PRO A 119 17.81 4.77 8.49
C PRO A 119 18.97 4.51 9.46
N LYS A 120 20.20 4.80 9.03
CA LYS A 120 21.36 4.86 9.92
C LYS A 120 21.05 5.92 10.97
N GLU A 121 20.69 5.49 12.17
CA GLU A 121 20.67 6.35 13.34
C GLU A 121 22.08 6.94 13.49
N LYS A 122 22.19 8.23 13.22
CA LYS A 122 23.45 8.96 13.29
C LYS A 122 23.77 9.08 14.78
N GLY A 123 24.68 8.23 15.25
CA GLY A 123 25.17 8.23 16.61
C GLY A 123 25.43 9.65 17.10
N ARG A 124 24.79 9.98 18.23
CA ARG A 124 25.03 11.20 18.98
C ARG A 124 26.41 11.07 19.66
N PRO A 125 27.27 12.12 19.62
CA PRO A 125 28.55 12.12 20.33
C PRO A 125 28.37 12.06 21.86
#